data_AF-A0A6A6LIG4-F1
#
_entry.id   AF-A0A6A6LIG4-F1
#
_cell.length_a   1.000
_cell.length_b   1.000
_cell.length_c   1.000
_cell.angle_alpha   90.00
_cell.angle_beta   90.00
_cell.angle_gamma   90.00
#
_symmetry.space_group_name_H-M   'P 1'
#
loop_
_entity.id
_entity.type
_entity.pdbx_description
1 polymer ?
#
loop_
_entity_poly.entity_id
_entity_poly.type
_entity_poly.pdbx_seq_one_letter_code
_entity_poly.pdbx_strand_id
1 'polypeptide(L)'
;MCTRGHWRPAEDEKLRKLVEHYGPHNWNAIAEKLQGRSGKSCRLRWFNQLDPRINRSPFTEEEEERLLASHRIHGNRWAVIARLFPGRTDNAVKNHWHVIMARKCRERSRLQAKIAAQTLVNDQNHCSSFKQDRVLFNPNYQSCLICR
;
A
#
# COMPACT_ATOMS: atom_id res chain seq x y z
N MET A 1 -26.27 13.11 -15.15
CA MET A 1 -24.82 12.84 -15.25
C MET A 1 -24.42 11.82 -14.19
N CYS A 2 -23.65 10.77 -14.53
CA CYS A 2 -23.15 9.82 -13.53
C CYS A 2 -22.01 10.43 -12.72
N THR A 3 -22.10 10.40 -11.39
CA THR A 3 -21.07 10.94 -10.51
C THR A 3 -19.99 9.88 -10.28
N ARG A 4 -18.72 10.22 -10.53
CA ARG A 4 -17.56 9.39 -10.13
C ARG A 4 -17.27 9.54 -8.63
N GLY A 5 -18.31 9.54 -7.80
CA GLY A 5 -18.20 9.72 -6.35
C GLY A 5 -17.87 8.41 -5.62
N HIS A 6 -17.40 8.50 -4.38
CA HIS A 6 -17.34 7.34 -3.48
C HIS A 6 -18.73 6.76 -3.25
N TRP A 7 -18.85 5.44 -3.14
CA TRP A 7 -20.10 4.77 -2.78
C TRP A 7 -20.43 5.06 -1.31
N ARG A 8 -21.60 5.64 -1.07
CA ARG A 8 -22.11 5.87 0.28
C ARG A 8 -22.78 4.60 0.82
N PRO A 9 -22.81 4.39 2.14
CA PRO A 9 -23.51 3.25 2.74
C PRO A 9 -24.98 3.13 2.32
N ALA A 10 -25.68 4.27 2.18
CA ALA A 10 -27.07 4.29 1.70
C ALA A 10 -27.21 3.81 0.24
N GLU A 11 -26.22 4.10 -0.61
CA GLU A 11 -26.20 3.61 -1.99
C GLU A 11 -25.91 2.11 -2.03
N ASP A 12 -25.00 1.62 -1.19
CA ASP A 12 -24.72 0.18 -1.07
C ASP A 12 -25.94 -0.60 -0.60
N GLU A 13 -26.65 -0.08 0.39
CA GLU A 13 -27.89 -0.69 0.88
C GLU A 13 -28.96 -0.74 -0.21
N LYS A 14 -29.13 0.36 -0.93
CA LYS A 14 -30.07 0.40 -2.06
C LYS A 14 -29.67 -0.58 -3.16
N LEU A 15 -28.38 -0.68 -3.48
CA LEU A 15 -27.87 -1.64 -4.46
C LEU A 15 -28.12 -3.09 -4.00
N ARG A 16 -27.91 -3.40 -2.71
CA ARG A 16 -28.24 -4.73 -2.16
C ARG A 16 -29.70 -5.10 -2.36
N LYS A 17 -30.63 -4.24 -1.96
CA LYS A 17 -32.07 -4.46 -2.14
C LYS A 17 -32.46 -4.63 -3.61
N LEU A 18 -31.88 -3.82 -4.50
CA LEU A 18 -32.16 -3.92 -5.93
C LEU A 18 -31.64 -5.24 -6.52
N VAL A 19 -30.45 -5.69 -6.11
CA VAL A 19 -29.89 -6.98 -6.57
C VAL A 19 -30.63 -8.17 -5.95
N GLU A 20 -31.12 -8.06 -4.72
CA GLU A 20 -31.97 -9.08 -4.10
C GLU A 20 -33.29 -9.24 -4.85
N HIS A 21 -33.91 -8.13 -5.25
CA HIS A 21 -35.20 -8.15 -5.94
C HIS A 21 -35.09 -8.51 -7.44
N TYR A 22 -34.11 -7.97 -8.16
CA TYR A 22 -33.96 -8.18 -9.61
C TYR A 22 -32.92 -9.25 -9.97
N GLY A 23 -32.10 -9.69 -9.02
CA GLY A 23 -30.93 -10.53 -9.28
C GLY A 23 -29.70 -9.73 -9.77
N PRO A 24 -28.49 -10.34 -9.78
CA PRO A 24 -27.25 -9.70 -10.21
C PRO A 24 -27.09 -9.74 -11.75
N HIS A 25 -28.18 -9.49 -12.47
CA HIS A 25 -28.23 -9.43 -13.91
C HIS A 25 -28.93 -8.14 -14.34
N ASN A 26 -28.70 -7.70 -15.58
CA ASN A 26 -29.27 -6.46 -16.11
C ASN A 26 -28.96 -5.19 -15.28
N TRP A 27 -27.66 -4.89 -15.11
CA TRP A 27 -27.16 -3.76 -14.32
C TRP A 27 -27.64 -2.38 -14.77
N ASN A 28 -28.05 -2.22 -16.03
CA ASN A 28 -28.57 -0.96 -16.54
C ASN A 28 -29.94 -0.63 -15.91
N ALA A 29 -30.85 -1.60 -15.84
CA ALA A 29 -32.14 -1.44 -15.17
C ALA A 29 -31.98 -1.17 -13.67
N ILE A 30 -30.99 -1.81 -13.03
CA ILE A 30 -30.65 -1.52 -11.62
C ILE A 30 -30.17 -0.07 -11.46
N ALA A 31 -29.33 0.40 -12.37
CA ALA A 31 -28.78 1.75 -12.33
C ALA A 31 -29.81 2.86 -12.55
N GLU A 32 -30.85 2.63 -13.35
CA GLU A 32 -31.97 3.57 -13.50
C GLU A 32 -32.65 3.89 -12.16
N LYS A 33 -32.68 2.91 -11.25
CA LYS A 33 -33.26 3.05 -9.90
C LYS A 33 -32.26 3.66 -8.91
N LEU A 34 -31.00 3.86 -9.28
CA LEU A 34 -29.92 4.35 -8.42
C LEU A 34 -29.28 5.60 -9.04
N GLN A 35 -29.84 6.75 -8.67
CA GLN A 35 -29.45 8.05 -9.23
C GLN A 35 -27.94 8.29 -9.13
N GLY A 36 -27.35 8.78 -10.24
CA GLY A 36 -25.94 9.13 -10.29
C GLY A 36 -24.98 7.96 -10.51
N ARG A 37 -25.45 6.71 -10.58
CA ARG A 37 -24.60 5.54 -10.89
C ARG A 37 -24.95 4.93 -12.23
N SER A 38 -23.93 4.39 -12.91
CA SER A 38 -24.10 3.63 -14.15
C SER A 38 -24.16 2.13 -13.87
N GLY A 39 -24.75 1.36 -14.80
CA GLY A 39 -24.79 -0.10 -14.68
C GLY A 39 -23.40 -0.73 -14.51
N LYS A 40 -22.39 -0.21 -15.21
CA LYS A 40 -20.98 -0.62 -15.03
C LYS A 40 -20.50 -0.37 -13.59
N SER A 41 -20.82 0.78 -13.00
CA SER A 41 -20.47 1.11 -11.62
C SER A 41 -21.14 0.17 -10.63
N CYS A 42 -22.46 -0.07 -10.80
CA CYS A 42 -23.23 -1.00 -9.95
C CYS A 42 -22.64 -2.41 -10.00
N ARG A 43 -22.38 -2.94 -11.21
CA ARG A 43 -21.76 -4.25 -11.42
C ARG A 43 -20.42 -4.35 -10.70
N LEU A 44 -19.55 -3.37 -10.91
CA LEU A 44 -18.22 -3.34 -10.33
C LEU A 44 -18.29 -3.30 -8.80
N ARG A 45 -19.18 -2.48 -8.24
CA ARG A 45 -19.38 -2.38 -6.80
C ARG A 45 -19.86 -3.70 -6.20
N TRP A 46 -20.84 -4.33 -6.85
CA TRP A 46 -21.40 -5.60 -6.41
C TRP A 46 -20.34 -6.69 -6.33
N PHE A 47 -19.72 -7.02 -7.45
CA PHE A 47 -18.80 -8.16 -7.55
C PHE A 47 -17.46 -7.95 -6.85
N ASN A 48 -17.07 -6.71 -6.55
CA ASN A 48 -15.83 -6.45 -5.82
C ASN A 48 -16.01 -6.29 -4.31
N GLN A 49 -17.20 -5.91 -3.83
CA GLN A 49 -17.37 -5.52 -2.43
C GLN A 49 -18.69 -5.95 -1.77
N LEU A 50 -19.83 -5.99 -2.47
CA LEU A 50 -21.14 -6.20 -1.82
C LEU A 50 -21.67 -7.63 -1.89
N ASP A 51 -21.24 -8.42 -2.89
CA ASP A 51 -21.67 -9.81 -3.01
C ASP A 51 -21.38 -10.57 -1.69
N PRO A 52 -22.37 -11.25 -1.09
CA PRO A 52 -22.19 -11.94 0.18
C PRO A 52 -21.15 -13.06 0.12
N ARG A 53 -20.86 -13.58 -1.09
CA ARG A 53 -19.85 -14.62 -1.31
C ARG A 53 -18.40 -14.12 -1.15
N ILE A 54 -18.21 -12.80 -1.06
CA ILE A 54 -16.87 -12.20 -0.93
C ILE A 54 -16.42 -12.27 0.53
N ASN A 55 -15.25 -12.86 0.74
CA ASN A 55 -14.55 -12.84 2.01
C ASN A 55 -13.86 -11.49 2.22
N ARG A 56 -14.28 -10.76 3.27
CA ARG A 56 -13.78 -9.43 3.66
C ARG A 56 -12.84 -9.44 4.86
N SER A 57 -12.52 -10.60 5.41
CA SER A 57 -11.54 -10.73 6.50
C SER A 57 -10.16 -10.23 6.05
N PRO A 58 -9.25 -9.87 6.97
CA PRO A 58 -7.86 -9.62 6.63
C PRO A 58 -7.24 -10.82 5.88
N PHE A 59 -6.23 -10.57 5.05
CA PHE A 59 -5.44 -11.65 4.46
C PHE A 59 -4.60 -12.31 5.55
N THR A 60 -4.61 -13.64 5.56
CA THR A 60 -3.77 -14.46 6.45
C THR A 60 -2.34 -14.54 5.93
N GLU A 61 -1.41 -14.96 6.80
CA GLU A 61 -0.01 -15.14 6.40
C GLU A 61 0.13 -16.22 5.33
N GLU A 62 -0.64 -17.31 5.43
CA GLU A 62 -0.68 -18.38 4.44
C GLU A 62 -1.24 -17.90 3.10
N GLU A 63 -2.21 -16.99 3.10
CA GLU A 63 -2.68 -16.31 1.89
C GLU A 63 -1.59 -15.38 1.31
N GLU A 64 -0.87 -14.63 2.15
CA GLU A 64 0.25 -13.77 1.73
C GLU A 64 1.36 -14.59 1.04
N GLU A 65 1.79 -15.70 1.64
CA GLU A 65 2.81 -16.58 1.08
C GLU A 65 2.39 -17.16 -0.28
N ARG A 66 1.15 -17.64 -0.36
CA ARG A 66 0.56 -18.17 -1.59
C ARG A 66 0.48 -17.10 -2.66
N LEU A 67 0.16 -15.86 -2.30
CA LEU A 67 0.11 -14.73 -3.23
C LEU A 67 1.49 -14.42 -3.79
N LEU A 68 2.50 -14.35 -2.91
CA LEU A 68 3.88 -14.16 -3.32
C LEU A 68 4.36 -15.27 -4.26
N ALA A 69 4.07 -16.52 -3.94
CA ALA A 69 4.44 -17.67 -4.78
C ALA A 69 3.73 -17.64 -6.14
N SER A 70 2.42 -17.39 -6.15
CA SER A 70 1.62 -17.35 -7.37
C SER A 70 2.04 -16.20 -8.28
N HIS A 71 2.36 -15.03 -7.72
CA HIS A 71 2.82 -13.87 -8.49
C HIS A 71 4.18 -14.13 -9.16
N ARG A 72 5.10 -14.86 -8.52
CA ARG A 72 6.38 -15.25 -9.17
C ARG A 72 6.17 -16.06 -10.46
N ILE A 73 5.12 -16.88 -10.51
CA ILE A 73 4.81 -17.74 -11.65
C ILE A 73 3.94 -17.00 -12.68
N HIS A 74 2.91 -16.30 -12.21
CA HIS A 74 1.86 -15.75 -13.06
C HIS A 74 1.99 -14.25 -13.34
N GLY A 75 2.84 -13.51 -12.64
CA GLY A 75 2.92 -12.05 -12.71
C GLY A 75 1.59 -11.38 -12.38
N ASN A 76 1.25 -10.32 -13.10
CA ASN A 76 0.04 -9.52 -12.86
C ASN A 76 -1.26 -10.12 -13.43
N ARG A 77 -1.33 -11.45 -13.58
CA ARG A 77 -2.54 -12.16 -14.04
C ARG A 77 -3.50 -12.40 -12.87
N TRP A 78 -4.05 -11.33 -12.30
CA TRP A 78 -4.83 -11.35 -11.06
C TRP A 78 -6.05 -12.28 -11.10
N ALA A 79 -6.77 -12.32 -12.23
CA ALA A 79 -7.91 -13.21 -12.38
C ALA A 79 -7.52 -14.70 -12.33
N VAL A 80 -6.31 -15.05 -12.77
CA VAL A 80 -5.78 -16.42 -12.65
C VAL A 80 -5.40 -16.70 -11.20
N ILE A 81 -4.65 -15.78 -10.59
CA ILE A 81 -4.20 -15.93 -9.20
C ILE A 81 -5.38 -16.04 -8.25
N ALA A 82 -6.42 -15.21 -8.41
CA ALA A 82 -7.59 -15.20 -7.53
C ALA A 82 -8.35 -16.53 -7.48
N ARG A 83 -8.24 -17.39 -8.50
CA ARG A 83 -8.82 -18.74 -8.47
C ARG A 83 -8.22 -19.62 -7.36
N LEU A 84 -7.03 -19.27 -6.86
CA LEU A 84 -6.34 -19.95 -5.76
C LEU A 84 -6.77 -19.43 -4.38
N PHE A 85 -7.65 -18.44 -4.32
CA PHE A 85 -8.09 -17.77 -3.09
C PHE A 85 -9.62 -17.82 -2.98
N PRO A 86 -10.17 -18.87 -2.34
CA PRO A 86 -11.61 -19.01 -2.17
C PRO A 86 -12.24 -17.77 -1.53
N GLY A 87 -13.25 -17.21 -2.20
CA GLY A 87 -13.96 -16.02 -1.72
C GLY A 87 -13.21 -14.69 -1.88
N ARG A 88 -11.96 -14.67 -2.36
CA ARG A 88 -11.25 -13.42 -2.69
C ARG A 88 -11.46 -13.04 -4.15
N THR A 89 -11.57 -11.74 -4.42
CA THR A 89 -11.67 -11.22 -5.78
C THR A 89 -10.29 -10.93 -6.35
N ASP A 90 -10.15 -10.92 -7.68
CA ASP A 90 -8.95 -10.48 -8.38
C ASP A 90 -8.51 -9.06 -7.95
N ASN A 91 -9.48 -8.18 -7.72
CA ASN A 91 -9.22 -6.85 -7.20
C ASN A 91 -8.67 -6.88 -5.76
N ALA A 92 -9.21 -7.74 -4.88
CA ALA A 92 -8.70 -7.89 -3.52
C ALA A 92 -7.26 -8.41 -3.51
N VAL A 93 -6.97 -9.42 -4.33
CA VAL A 93 -5.63 -10.02 -4.49
C VAL A 93 -4.62 -8.98 -4.99
N LYS A 94 -4.93 -8.26 -6.07
CA LYS A 94 -4.10 -7.17 -6.60
C LYS A 94 -3.83 -6.09 -5.53
N ASN A 95 -4.89 -5.65 -4.85
CA ASN A 95 -4.77 -4.62 -3.81
C ASN A 95 -3.85 -5.09 -2.68
N HIS A 96 -4.01 -6.34 -2.25
CA HIS A 96 -3.20 -6.90 -1.19
C HIS A 96 -1.73 -7.05 -1.60
N TRP A 97 -1.45 -7.43 -2.85
CA TRP A 97 -0.08 -7.39 -3.39
C TRP A 97 0.57 -6.00 -3.25
N HIS A 98 -0.16 -4.94 -3.61
CA HIS A 98 0.36 -3.56 -3.44
C HIS A 98 0.61 -3.22 -1.97
N VAL A 99 -0.23 -3.69 -1.05
CA VAL A 99 -0.01 -3.52 0.39
C VAL A 99 1.29 -4.20 0.84
N ILE A 100 1.52 -5.45 0.44
CA ILE A 100 2.75 -6.19 0.77
C ILE A 100 3.98 -5.46 0.19
N MET A 101 3.91 -5.03 -1.08
CA MET A 101 5.03 -4.36 -1.73
C MET A 101 5.34 -3.00 -1.07
N ALA A 102 4.31 -2.23 -0.71
CA ALA A 102 4.48 -0.98 0.02
C ALA A 102 5.08 -1.21 1.42
N ARG A 103 4.68 -2.28 2.12
CA ARG A 103 5.25 -2.69 3.42
C ARG A 103 6.75 -2.98 3.28
N LYS A 104 7.13 -3.85 2.32
CA LYS A 104 8.53 -4.20 2.04
C LYS A 104 9.41 -3.01 1.65
N CYS A 105 8.85 -2.08 0.85
CA CYS A 105 9.57 -0.85 0.46
C CYS A 105 9.90 0.01 1.69
N ARG A 106 8.92 0.27 2.56
CA ARG A 106 9.11 1.04 3.80
C ARG A 106 10.12 0.40 4.74
N GLU A 107 10.07 -0.93 4.90
CA GLU A 107 11.02 -1.67 5.73
C GLU A 107 12.45 -1.55 5.21
N ARG A 108 12.65 -1.67 3.89
CA ARG A 108 13.94 -1.49 3.25
C ARG A 108 14.50 -0.09 3.47
N SER A 109 13.70 0.96 3.25
CA SER A 109 14.12 2.34 3.48
C SER A 109 14.47 2.59 4.94
N ARG A 110 13.69 2.04 5.90
CA ARG A 110 14.00 2.14 7.33
C ARG A 110 15.31 1.46 7.68
N LEU A 111 15.59 0.27 7.13
CA LEU A 111 16.84 -0.43 7.36
C LEU A 111 18.03 0.34 6.79
N GLN A 112 17.89 0.89 5.58
CA GLN A 112 18.91 1.73 4.95
C GLN A 112 19.19 2.99 5.78
N ALA A 113 18.16 3.67 6.29
CA ALA A 113 18.31 4.83 7.15
C ALA A 113 19.05 4.49 8.47
N LYS A 114 18.76 3.33 9.06
CA LYS A 114 19.47 2.86 10.27
C LYS A 114 20.95 2.61 9.99
N ILE A 115 21.28 1.95 8.89
CA ILE A 115 22.66 1.68 8.48
C ILE A 115 23.41 3.00 8.21
N ALA A 116 22.78 3.93 7.49
CA ALA A 116 23.37 5.25 7.21
C ALA A 116 23.65 6.02 8.51
N ALA A 117 22.70 6.04 9.46
CA ALA A 117 22.89 6.69 10.75
C ALA A 117 24.02 6.06 11.58
N GLN A 118 24.15 4.73 11.58
CA GLN A 118 25.24 4.03 12.27
C GLN A 118 26.61 4.33 11.63
N THR A 119 26.66 4.42 10.30
CA THR A 119 27.90 4.76 9.57
C THR A 119 28.38 6.17 9.92
N LEU A 120 27.46 7.14 10.01
CA LEU A 120 27.78 8.53 10.41
C LEU A 120 28.30 8.63 11.85
N VAL A 121 27.79 7.81 12.77
CA VAL A 121 28.28 7.77 14.17
C VAL A 121 29.68 7.16 14.24
N ASN A 122 29.98 6.14 13.43
CA ASN A 122 31.30 5.52 13.42
C ASN A 122 32.38 6.44 12.82
N ASP A 123 32.05 7.28 11.83
CA ASP A 123 32.99 8.28 11.28
C ASP A 123 33.34 9.38 12.31
N GLN A 124 32.40 9.76 13.18
CA GLN A 124 32.67 10.70 14.28
C GLN A 124 33.59 10.08 15.36
N ASN A 125 33.50 8.77 15.58
CA ASN A 125 34.37 8.04 16.50
C ASN A 125 35.78 7.78 15.93
N HIS A 126 35.94 7.74 14.60
CA HIS A 126 37.25 7.63 13.97
C HIS A 126 38.03 8.97 13.99
N CYS A 127 37.34 10.11 13.92
CA CYS A 127 37.96 11.44 14.04
C CYS A 127 38.41 11.77 15.48
N SER A 128 37.81 11.14 16.49
CA SER A 128 38.15 11.37 17.90
C SER A 128 39.37 10.57 18.41
N SER A 129 39.97 9.71 17.57
CA SER A 129 41.19 8.95 17.93
C SER A 129 42.51 9.69 17.65
N PHE A 130 42.50 10.87 17.00
CA PHE A 130 43.67 11.74 16.85
C PHE A 130 43.62 12.93 17.82
N LYS A 131 43.55 12.65 19.12
CA LYS A 131 43.83 13.66 20.17
C LYS A 131 44.67 13.05 21.28
N GLN A 132 45.91 12.70 20.96
CA GLN A 132 46.93 12.59 21.99
C GLN A 132 48.30 12.91 21.40
N ASP A 133 48.66 14.19 21.43
CA ASP A 133 49.98 14.61 21.91
C ASP A 133 49.91 16.10 22.28
N ARG A 134 50.36 16.40 23.50
CA ARG A 134 50.20 17.68 24.19
C ARG A 134 51.56 18.20 24.60
N VAL A 135 52.13 19.20 23.92
CA VAL A 135 52.97 20.29 24.47
C VAL A 135 53.36 21.25 23.32
N LEU A 136 53.54 22.58 23.42
CA LEU A 136 53.68 23.58 24.47
C LEU A 136 53.07 24.92 23.99
N PHE A 137 52.69 25.74 24.95
CA PHE A 137 52.20 27.12 24.84
C PHE A 137 53.27 28.06 24.24
N ASN A 138 52.91 28.88 23.25
CA ASN A 138 53.72 30.04 22.81
C ASN A 138 52.84 31.31 22.89
N PRO A 139 53.16 32.30 23.74
CA PRO A 139 52.26 33.43 24.05
C PRO A 139 52.40 34.63 23.12
N ASN A 140 53.08 34.52 21.99
CA ASN A 140 53.16 35.61 21.02
C ASN A 140 52.50 35.20 19.72
N TYR A 141 51.24 35.56 19.51
CA TYR A 141 50.81 36.10 18.21
C TYR A 141 49.47 36.84 18.40
N GLN A 142 49.57 38.14 18.20
CA GLN A 142 48.49 39.12 18.20
C GLN A 142 47.69 39.02 16.91
N SER A 143 46.37 39.18 17.02
CA SER A 143 45.40 39.55 15.97
C SER A 143 45.18 38.62 14.77
N CYS A 144 44.01 38.00 14.79
CA CYS A 144 42.94 38.09 13.77
C CYS A 144 43.28 38.79 12.45
N LEU A 145 43.23 38.05 11.33
CA LEU A 145 42.80 38.58 10.03
C LEU A 145 41.88 37.55 9.33
N ILE A 146 40.74 38.08 8.93
CA ILE A 146 39.61 37.46 8.23
C ILE A 146 40.05 37.03 6.81
N CYS A 147 39.39 35.99 6.27
CA CYS A 147 39.41 35.66 4.84
C CYS A 147 39.30 36.91 3.93
N ARG A 148 40.40 37.32 3.32
CA ARG A 148 40.60 37.59 1.88
C ARG A 148 41.96 38.24 1.63
#